data_AF-A0A7Y3GQS5-F1
#
_entry.id   AF-A0A7Y3GQS5-F1
#
_cell.length_a   1.000
_cell.length_b   1.000
_cell.length_c   1.000
_cell.angle_alpha   90.00
_cell.angle_beta   90.00
_cell.angle_gamma   90.00
#
_symmetry.space_group_name_H-M   'P 1'
#
loop_
_entity.id
_entity.type
_entity.pdbx_description
1 polymer ?
#
loop_
_entity_poly.entity_id
_entity_poly.type
_entity_poly.pdbx_seq_one_letter_code
_entity_poly.pdbx_strand_id
1 'polypeptide(L)'
;MDDPSYKTYLKDINVMIFDVDGVLTNGSVTITSDGELLRTMNIKDGYALKVAIDSGLRICIISGGSNEGVKTRLHMLGVSDIFMGVH
;
A
#
# COMPACT_ATOMS: atom_id res chain seq x y z
N MET A 1 -11.63 23.12 -25.98
CA MET A 1 -12.46 22.29 -25.09
C MET A 1 -11.52 21.80 -24.02
N ASP A 2 -11.84 22.02 -22.74
CA ASP A 2 -11.01 21.52 -21.66
C ASP A 2 -11.10 19.99 -21.61
N ASP A 3 -9.96 19.33 -21.37
CA ASP A 3 -9.95 17.88 -21.17
C ASP A 3 -10.82 17.50 -19.97
N PRO A 4 -11.52 16.35 -20.02
CA PRO A 4 -12.28 15.87 -18.87
C PRO A 4 -11.36 15.70 -17.65
N SER A 5 -11.85 16.13 -16.49
CA SER A 5 -11.15 15.89 -15.22
C SER A 5 -10.88 14.40 -15.01
N TYR A 6 -9.70 14.03 -14.49
CA TYR A 6 -9.35 12.63 -14.22
C TYR A 6 -10.37 11.87 -13.36
N LYS A 7 -11.16 12.60 -12.56
CA LYS A 7 -12.22 12.05 -11.71
C LYS A 7 -13.28 11.26 -12.50
N THR A 8 -13.50 11.62 -13.77
CA THR A 8 -14.47 10.91 -14.62
C THR A 8 -14.02 9.50 -14.98
N TYR A 9 -12.70 9.22 -14.95
CA TYR A 9 -12.11 7.92 -15.23
C TYR A 9 -12.00 7.01 -13.99
N LEU A 10 -12.15 7.55 -12.77
CA LEU A 10 -11.97 6.78 -11.53
C LEU A 10 -12.93 5.60 -11.40
N LYS A 11 -14.14 5.73 -11.93
CA LYS A 11 -15.17 4.67 -11.92
C LYS A 11 -14.77 3.42 -12.74
N ASP A 12 -13.83 3.57 -13.67
CA ASP A 12 -13.39 2.52 -14.57
C ASP A 12 -12.17 1.76 -14.01
N ILE A 13 -11.62 2.23 -12.88
CA ILE A 13 -10.48 1.63 -12.20
C ILE A 13 -10.92 0.39 -11.42
N ASN A 14 -10.31 -0.75 -11.73
CA ASN A 14 -10.54 -2.04 -11.07
C ASN A 14 -9.31 -2.57 -10.32
N VAL A 15 -8.15 -1.93 -10.49
CA VAL A 15 -6.89 -2.28 -9.83
C VAL A 15 -6.24 -1.02 -9.27
N MET A 16 -5.74 -1.07 -8.04
CA MET A 16 -4.86 -0.05 -7.48
C MET A 16 -3.53 -0.66 -7.05
N ILE A 17 -2.44 0.01 -7.39
CA ILE A 17 -1.08 -0.40 -7.05
C ILE A 17 -0.48 0.66 -6.15
N PHE A 18 0.07 0.26 -5.01
CA PHE A 18 0.71 1.16 -4.06
C PHE A 18 2.16 0.76 -3.80
N ASP A 19 3.00 1.78 -3.58
CA ASP A 19 4.26 1.59 -2.86
C ASP A 19 3.98 1.57 -1.34
N VAL A 20 4.98 1.21 -0.56
CA VAL A 20 4.96 1.23 0.90
C VAL A 20 5.57 2.53 1.43
N ASP A 21 6.87 2.74 1.19
CA ASP A 21 7.63 3.76 1.90
C ASP A 21 7.30 5.16 1.36
N GLY A 22 6.67 5.99 2.19
CA GLY A 22 6.18 7.32 1.79
C GLY A 22 4.79 7.35 1.16
N VAL A 23 4.15 6.18 0.98
CA VAL A 23 2.76 6.07 0.49
C VAL A 23 1.86 5.49 1.57
N LEU A 24 2.09 4.22 1.96
CA LEU A 24 1.38 3.57 3.06
C LEU A 24 2.08 3.76 4.41
N THR A 25 3.25 4.40 4.40
CA THR A 25 3.96 4.89 5.57
C THR A 25 4.18 6.40 5.46
N ASN A 26 4.60 7.03 6.55
CA ASN A 26 4.94 8.45 6.58
C ASN A 26 6.34 8.77 6.00
N GLY A 27 7.02 7.80 5.38
CA GLY A 27 8.36 7.97 4.83
C GLY A 27 9.50 7.95 5.86
N SER A 28 9.19 7.79 7.14
CA SER A 28 10.19 7.63 8.20
C SER A 28 10.48 6.16 8.47
N VAL A 29 11.75 5.87 8.78
CA VAL A 29 12.20 4.55 9.24
C VAL A 29 12.87 4.73 10.59
N THR A 30 12.40 3.99 11.59
CA THR A 30 13.04 3.94 12.91
C THR A 30 14.00 2.76 12.93
N ILE A 31 15.27 3.01 13.24
CA ILE A 31 16.31 1.98 13.33
C ILE A 31 16.53 1.66 14.82
N THR A 32 16.36 0.39 15.20
CA THR A 32 16.61 -0.06 16.57
C THR A 32 18.11 -0.23 16.83
N SER A 33 18.50 -0.42 18.10
CA SER A 33 19.90 -0.72 18.47
C SER A 33 20.45 -1.96 17.77
N ASP A 34 19.57 -2.90 17.45
CA ASP A 34 19.90 -4.20 16.86
C ASP A 34 19.85 -4.15 15.31
N GLY A 35 19.61 -2.96 14.74
CA GLY A 35 19.55 -2.73 13.30
C GLY A 35 18.21 -3.06 12.64
N GLU A 36 17.17 -3.38 13.42
CA GLU A 36 15.83 -3.60 12.86
C GLU A 36 15.23 -2.30 12.35
N LEU A 37 14.56 -2.38 11.20
CA LEU A 37 13.96 -1.24 10.52
C LEU A 37 12.44 -1.23 10.74
N LEU A 38 11.96 -0.42 11.67
CA LEU A 38 10.55 -0.30 12.00
C LEU A 38 9.86 0.76 11.12
N ARG A 39 8.67 0.42 10.61
CA ARG A 39 7.83 1.30 9.79
C ARG A 39 6.53 1.60 10.53
N THR A 40 6.02 2.81 10.36
CA THR A 40 4.72 3.22 10.89
C THR A 40 3.71 3.34 9.75
N MET A 41 2.60 2.60 9.85
CA MET A 41 1.49 2.64 8.91
C MET A 41 0.26 3.31 9.54
N ASN A 42 -0.62 3.86 8.71
CA ASN A 42 -1.86 4.48 9.19
C ASN A 42 -3.00 3.46 9.30
N ILE A 43 -3.74 3.50 10.42
CA ILE A 43 -4.90 2.64 10.64
C ILE A 43 -6.03 2.96 9.65
N LYS A 44 -6.25 4.23 9.30
CA LYS A 44 -7.28 4.66 8.34
C LYS A 44 -7.01 4.10 6.95
N ASP A 45 -5.75 4.10 6.53
CA ASP A 45 -5.35 3.54 5.23
C ASP A 45 -5.58 2.02 5.23
N GLY A 46 -5.24 1.34 6.32
CA GLY A 46 -5.55 -0.09 6.47
C GLY A 46 -7.04 -0.40 6.37
N TYR A 47 -7.90 0.43 6.97
CA TYR A 47 -9.35 0.30 6.84
C TYR A 47 -9.82 0.53 5.39
N ALA A 48 -9.33 1.58 4.74
CA ALA A 48 -9.69 1.90 3.35
C ALA A 48 -9.28 0.78 2.38
N LEU A 49 -8.07 0.21 2.53
CA LEU A 49 -7.62 -0.94 1.75
C LEU A 49 -8.55 -2.14 1.93
N LYS A 50 -8.94 -2.44 3.18
CA LYS A 50 -9.85 -3.55 3.47
C LYS A 50 -11.22 -3.35 2.80
N VAL A 51 -11.81 -2.16 2.93
CA VAL A 51 -13.09 -1.81 2.28
C VAL A 51 -12.98 -1.89 0.77
N ALA A 52 -11.88 -1.43 0.18
CA ALA A 52 -11.66 -1.50 -1.27
C ALA A 52 -11.61 -2.95 -1.77
N ILE A 53 -10.85 -3.82 -1.09
CA ILE A 53 -10.77 -5.26 -1.38
C ILE A 53 -12.15 -5.91 -1.25
N ASP A 54 -12.86 -5.65 -0.16
CA ASP A 54 -14.19 -6.21 0.09
C ASP A 54 -15.22 -5.72 -0.95
N SER A 55 -14.98 -4.57 -1.58
CA SER A 55 -15.77 -4.02 -2.68
C SER A 55 -15.38 -4.57 -4.06
N GLY A 56 -14.44 -5.51 -4.13
CA GLY A 56 -13.99 -6.16 -5.36
C GLY A 56 -12.85 -5.44 -6.09
N LEU A 57 -12.25 -4.40 -5.49
CA LEU A 57 -11.09 -3.73 -6.06
C LEU A 57 -9.84 -4.57 -5.82
N ARG A 58 -9.08 -4.86 -6.89
CA ARG A 58 -7.82 -5.58 -6.75
C ARG A 58 -6.74 -4.63 -6.26
N ILE A 59 -6.10 -4.98 -5.15
CA ILE A 59 -4.99 -4.20 -4.58
C ILE A 59 -3.68 -4.95 -4.80
N CYS A 60 -2.66 -4.24 -5.28
CA CYS A 60 -1.31 -4.74 -5.44
C CYS A 60 -0.31 -3.82 -4.72
N ILE A 61 0.76 -4.41 -4.18
CA ILE A 61 1.83 -3.70 -3.51
C ILE A 61 3.13 -4.00 -4.24
N ILE A 62 3.86 -2.96 -4.62
CA ILE A 62 5.20 -3.07 -5.21
C ILE A 62 6.10 -2.11 -4.44
N SER A 63 7.10 -2.64 -3.75
CA SER A 63 8.04 -1.82 -2.98
C SER A 63 9.47 -2.31 -3.06
N GLY A 64 10.41 -1.37 -3.02
CA GLY A 64 11.84 -1.66 -2.87
C GLY A 64 12.22 -2.09 -1.44
N GLY A 65 11.38 -1.80 -0.44
CA GLY A 65 11.58 -2.26 0.93
C GLY A 65 11.32 -3.77 1.09
N SER A 66 12.04 -4.43 1.99
CA SER A 66 11.95 -5.89 2.24
C SER A 66 11.48 -6.25 3.65
N ASN A 67 10.68 -5.39 4.30
CA ASN A 67 10.24 -5.61 5.67
C ASN A 67 9.11 -6.67 5.77
N GLU A 68 9.39 -7.80 6.42
CA GLU A 68 8.42 -8.89 6.61
C GLU A 68 7.21 -8.50 7.47
N GLY A 69 7.37 -7.58 8.43
CA GLY A 69 6.27 -7.07 9.24
C GLY A 69 5.24 -6.30 8.39
N VAL A 70 5.71 -5.48 7.44
CA VAL A 70 4.84 -4.79 6.48
C VAL A 70 4.10 -5.79 5.60
N LYS A 71 4.82 -6.78 5.04
CA LYS A 71 4.21 -7.84 4.21
C LYS A 71 3.13 -8.61 4.97
N THR A 72 3.42 -9.01 6.21
CA THR A 72 2.47 -9.71 7.09
C THR A 72 1.23 -8.85 7.34
N ARG A 73 1.41 -7.56 7.68
CA ARG A 73 0.30 -6.63 7.92
C ARG A 73 -0.60 -6.48 6.69
N LEU A 74 -0.02 -6.32 5.50
CA LEU A 74 -0.76 -6.19 4.25
C LEU A 74 -1.53 -7.47 3.89
N HIS A 75 -0.94 -8.65 4.10
CA HIS A 75 -1.65 -9.92 3.97
C HIS A 75 -2.84 -10.04 4.92
N MET A 76 -2.70 -9.60 6.18
CA MET A 76 -3.83 -9.59 7.13
C MET A 76 -4.98 -8.66 6.72
N LEU A 77 -4.71 -7.64 5.89
CA LEU A 77 -5.75 -6.78 5.32
C LEU A 77 -6.42 -7.40 4.09
N GLY A 78 -5.95 -8.57 3.63
CA GLY A 78 -6.49 -9.28 2.47
C GLY A 78 -5.77 -8.97 1.15
N VAL A 79 -4.65 -8.25 1.18
CA VAL A 79 -3.85 -8.01 -0.03
C VAL A 79 -3.13 -9.31 -0.40
N SER A 80 -3.35 -9.81 -1.62
CA SER A 80 -2.73 -11.04 -2.12
C SER A 80 -1.50 -10.78 -2.97
N ASP A 81 -1.53 -9.73 -3.81
CA ASP A 81 -0.45 -9.36 -4.72
C ASP A 81 0.55 -8.45 -3.99
N ILE A 82 1.58 -9.03 -3.37
CA ILE A 82 2.61 -8.28 -2.62
C ILE A 82 4.00 -8.63 -3.14
N PHE A 83 4.66 -7.64 -3.73
CA PHE A 83 6.01 -7.74 -4.28
C PHE A 83 6.93 -6.78 -3.51
N MET A 84 7.83 -7.35 -2.71
CA MET A 84 8.75 -6.62 -1.81
C MET A 84 10.19 -6.86 -2.25
N GLY A 85 11.07 -5.89 -2.01
CA GLY A 85 12.49 -5.99 -2.41
C GLY A 85 12.67 -6.01 -3.93
N VAL A 86 11.80 -5.32 -4.69
CA VAL A 86 11.94 -5.19 -6.14
C VAL A 86 12.78 -3.95 -6.44
N HIS A 87 13.89 -4.09 -7.17
CA HIS A 87 14.81 -3.01 -7.56
C HIS A 87 15.09 -3.05 -9.06
#